data_AF-A0A850GM47-F1
#
_entry.id   AF-A0A850GM47-F1
#
_cell.length_a   1.000
_cell.length_b   1.000
_cell.length_c   1.000
_cell.angle_alpha   90.00
_cell.angle_beta   90.00
_cell.angle_gamma   90.00
#
_symmetry.space_group_name_H-M   'P 1'
#
loop_
_entity.id
_entity.type
_entity.pdbx_description
1 polymer ?
#
loop_
_entity_poly.entity_id
_entity_poly.type
_entity_poly.pdbx_seq_one_letter_code
_entity_poly.pdbx_strand_id
1 'polypeptide(L)'
;MNEHVETITDLLLGAAYADKRLEGQEKQKIRELLLKLIGAEALPEAIESRFKSFSPAAFDVAAAGQRLADLGPERRKVLEMVAAVSESDEEIDLAEDRYLRKVGEAMGLADKQFRDLVVDFQELDDLEGILSETLGI
;
A
#
# COMPACT_ATOMS: atom_id res chain seq x y z
N MET A 1 7.22 -11.61 10.53
CA MET A 1 6.10 -11.11 9.70
C MET A 1 4.74 -11.31 10.39
N ASN A 2 4.37 -12.52 10.83
CA ASN A 2 3.14 -12.74 11.61
C ASN A 2 3.05 -11.93 12.92
N GLU A 3 4.17 -11.69 13.61
CA GLU A 3 4.20 -10.85 14.83
C GLU A 3 3.81 -9.39 14.57
N HIS A 4 3.86 -8.96 13.31
CA HIS A 4 3.52 -7.60 12.89
C HIS A 4 2.21 -7.53 12.11
N VAL A 5 1.44 -8.62 12.05
CA VAL A 5 0.21 -8.71 11.24
C VAL A 5 -0.75 -7.56 11.54
N GLU A 6 -0.86 -7.14 12.80
CA GLU A 6 -1.70 -6.02 13.21
C GLU A 6 -1.23 -4.67 12.63
N THR A 7 0.08 -4.42 12.63
CA THR A 7 0.65 -3.19 12.06
C THR A 7 0.54 -3.21 10.53
N ILE A 8 0.69 -4.38 9.91
CA ILE A 8 0.48 -4.57 8.48
C ILE A 8 -1.00 -4.33 8.15
N THR A 9 -1.94 -4.86 8.93
CA THR A 9 -3.38 -4.59 8.76
C THR A 9 -3.68 -3.09 8.81
N ASP A 10 -3.15 -2.37 9.80
CA ASP A 10 -3.37 -0.92 9.89
C ASP A 10 -2.80 -0.17 8.68
N LEU A 11 -1.64 -0.60 8.17
CA LEU A 11 -1.04 0.00 6.97
C LEU A 11 -1.87 -0.24 5.70
N LEU A 12 -2.41 -1.45 5.53
CA LEU A 12 -3.26 -1.76 4.38
C LEU A 12 -4.59 -1.01 4.46
N LEU A 13 -5.17 -0.90 5.66
CA LEU A 13 -6.36 -0.08 5.88
C LEU A 13 -6.05 1.39 5.58
N GLY A 14 -4.93 1.92 6.07
CA GLY A 14 -4.52 3.29 5.78
C GLY A 14 -4.31 3.56 4.30
N ALA A 15 -3.85 2.57 3.52
CA ALA A 15 -3.70 2.67 2.07
C ALA A 15 -5.07 2.78 1.37
N ALA A 16 -6.00 1.89 1.71
CA ALA A 16 -7.34 1.89 1.16
C ALA A 16 -8.16 3.13 1.58
N TYR A 17 -7.90 3.71 2.75
CA TYR A 17 -8.52 4.97 3.16
C TYR A 17 -7.82 6.22 2.58
N ALA A 18 -6.58 6.09 2.08
CA ALA A 18 -5.90 7.16 1.37
C ALA A 18 -6.50 7.33 -0.03
N ASP A 19 -6.92 6.22 -0.65
CA ASP A 19 -7.91 6.26 -1.72
C ASP A 19 -9.24 6.76 -1.12
N LYS A 20 -9.77 7.87 -1.65
CA LYS A 20 -10.99 8.50 -1.12
C LYS A 20 -12.25 7.69 -1.43
N ARG A 21 -12.09 6.53 -2.09
CA ARG A 21 -13.14 5.63 -2.53
C ARG A 21 -13.06 4.28 -1.84
N LEU A 22 -13.00 4.29 -0.50
CA LEU A 22 -13.07 3.04 0.25
C LEU A 22 -14.39 2.29 0.03
N GLU A 23 -14.41 1.41 -0.96
CA GLU A 23 -15.55 0.57 -1.30
C GLU A 23 -15.46 -0.78 -0.56
N GLY A 24 -16.58 -1.49 -0.46
CA GLY A 24 -16.61 -2.81 0.18
C GLY A 24 -15.64 -3.81 -0.45
N GLN A 25 -15.27 -3.61 -1.71
CA GLN A 25 -14.37 -4.47 -2.48
C GLN A 25 -12.92 -4.42 -1.97
N GLU A 26 -12.41 -3.24 -1.61
CA GLU A 26 -11.05 -3.10 -1.10
C GLU A 26 -10.88 -3.78 0.27
N LYS A 27 -11.88 -3.62 1.15
CA LYS A 27 -11.88 -4.33 2.44
C LYS A 27 -11.81 -5.85 2.25
N GLN A 28 -12.50 -6.38 1.25
CA GLN A 28 -12.45 -7.79 0.93
C GLN A 28 -11.06 -8.21 0.41
N LYS A 29 -10.44 -7.41 -0.47
CA LYS A 29 -9.08 -7.63 -0.96
C LYS A 29 -8.05 -7.64 0.17
N ILE A 30 -8.13 -6.70 1.11
CA ILE A 30 -7.26 -6.66 2.31
C ILE A 30 -7.44 -7.93 3.13
N ARG A 31 -8.67 -8.42 3.32
CA ARG A 31 -8.91 -9.68 4.03
C ARG A 31 -8.24 -10.87 3.35
N GLU A 32 -8.37 -10.99 2.03
CA GLU A 32 -7.75 -12.07 1.25
C GLU A 32 -6.22 -12.03 1.30
N LEU A 33 -5.62 -10.84 1.22
CA LEU A 33 -4.17 -10.65 1.38
C LEU A 33 -3.70 -11.06 2.77
N LEU A 34 -4.43 -10.67 3.81
CA LEU A 34 -4.11 -11.02 5.20
C LEU A 34 -4.25 -12.52 5.45
N LEU A 35 -5.28 -13.19 4.93
CA LEU A 35 -5.45 -14.65 5.02
C LEU A 35 -4.27 -15.40 4.37
N LYS A 36 -3.84 -14.96 3.18
CA LYS A 36 -2.65 -15.49 2.49
C LYS A 36 -1.37 -15.26 3.30
N LEU A 37 -1.24 -14.10 3.93
CA LEU A 37 -0.08 -13.75 4.75
C LEU A 37 0.04 -14.64 6.00
N ILE A 38 -1.06 -14.83 6.73
CA ILE A 38 -1.08 -15.62 7.97
C ILE A 38 -1.20 -17.12 7.72
N GLY A 39 -1.61 -17.53 6.51
CA GLY A 39 -1.83 -18.93 6.15
C GLY A 39 -3.02 -19.57 6.88
N ALA A 40 -4.08 -18.80 7.13
CA ALA A 40 -5.28 -19.27 7.84
C ALA A 40 -6.54 -19.17 6.97
N GLU A 41 -7.56 -19.94 7.33
CA GLU A 41 -8.87 -19.93 6.66
C GLU A 41 -9.78 -18.79 7.13
N ALA A 42 -9.48 -18.21 8.30
CA ALA A 42 -10.24 -17.10 8.88
C ALA A 42 -9.30 -16.08 9.55
N LEU A 43 -9.72 -14.81 9.54
CA LEU A 43 -8.97 -13.75 10.20
C LEU A 43 -9.16 -13.85 11.73
N PRO A 44 -8.08 -13.67 12.51
CA PRO A 44 -8.18 -13.57 13.96
C PRO A 44 -9.10 -12.42 14.38
N GLU A 45 -9.78 -12.57 15.51
CA GLU A 45 -10.71 -11.55 16.04
C GLU A 45 -10.03 -10.18 16.23
N ALA A 46 -8.75 -10.18 16.63
CA ALA A 46 -7.95 -8.95 16.74
C ALA A 46 -7.87 -8.18 15.41
N ILE A 47 -7.74 -8.88 14.29
CA ILE A 47 -7.70 -8.29 12.95
C ILE A 47 -9.09 -7.79 12.54
N GLU A 48 -10.13 -8.59 12.72
CA GLU A 48 -11.51 -8.18 12.43
C GLU A 48 -11.95 -6.95 13.25
N SER A 49 -11.47 -6.82 14.49
CA SER A 49 -11.70 -5.64 15.32
C SER A 49 -11.05 -4.39 14.72
N ARG A 50 -9.85 -4.50 14.15
CA ARG A 50 -9.17 -3.39 13.47
C ARG A 50 -9.96 -2.90 12.26
N PHE A 51 -10.51 -3.79 11.43
CA PHE A 51 -11.38 -3.38 10.31
C PHE A 51 -12.59 -2.53 10.73
N LYS A 52 -13.07 -2.69 11.97
CA LYS A 52 -14.23 -1.94 12.52
C LYS A 52 -13.83 -0.67 13.26
N SER A 53 -12.65 -0.65 13.88
CA SER A 53 -12.21 0.42 14.78
C SER A 53 -11.15 1.34 14.18
N PHE A 54 -10.60 0.99 13.01
CA PHE A 54 -9.58 1.77 12.34
C PHE A 54 -10.08 3.18 12.00
N SER A 55 -9.27 4.18 12.34
CA SER A 55 -9.53 5.58 12.05
C SER A 55 -8.38 6.15 11.22
N PRO A 56 -8.58 6.46 9.94
CA PRO A 56 -7.53 7.00 9.09
C PRO A 56 -7.02 8.35 9.61
N ALA A 57 -7.88 9.16 10.23
CA ALA A 57 -7.50 10.46 10.79
C ALA A 57 -6.58 10.35 12.02
N ALA A 58 -6.63 9.23 12.75
CA ALA A 58 -5.80 8.99 13.92
C ALA A 58 -4.57 8.10 13.62
N PHE A 59 -4.45 7.62 12.38
CA PHE A 59 -3.41 6.66 12.01
C PHE A 59 -2.11 7.36 11.61
N ASP A 60 -1.03 7.01 12.31
CA ASP A 60 0.32 7.46 11.97
C ASP A 60 1.05 6.40 11.13
N VAL A 61 0.98 6.58 9.82
CA VAL A 61 1.66 5.74 8.83
C VAL A 61 3.18 5.72 9.00
N ALA A 62 3.80 6.82 9.46
CA ALA A 62 5.25 6.87 9.63
C ALA A 62 5.68 6.04 10.84
N ALA A 63 4.96 6.16 11.95
CA ALA A 63 5.19 5.32 13.13
C ALA A 63 4.93 3.84 12.83
N ALA A 64 3.91 3.52 12.03
CA ALA A 64 3.63 2.15 11.60
C ALA A 64 4.76 1.59 10.72
N GLY A 65 5.24 2.35 9.74
CA GLY A 65 6.37 1.96 8.89
C GLY A 65 7.66 1.73 9.68
N GLN A 66 7.95 2.58 10.67
CA GLN A 66 9.12 2.41 11.55
C GLN A 66 9.09 1.11 12.36
N ARG A 67 7.92 0.68 12.85
CA ARG A 67 7.77 -0.62 13.53
C ARG A 67 8.09 -1.81 12.63
N LEU A 68 8.08 -1.61 11.32
CA LEU A 68 8.39 -2.61 10.31
C LEU A 68 9.79 -2.45 9.72
N ALA A 69 10.59 -1.47 10.16
CA ALA A 69 11.93 -1.22 9.64
C ALA A 69 12.88 -2.42 9.82
N ASP A 70 12.68 -3.22 10.87
CA ASP A 70 13.51 -4.39 11.20
C ASP A 70 13.09 -5.67 10.47
N LEU A 71 12.05 -5.63 9.62
CA LEU A 71 11.58 -6.80 8.86
C LEU A 71 12.56 -7.29 7.77
N GLY A 72 13.69 -6.60 7.55
CA GLY A 72 14.70 -7.01 6.59
C GLY A 72 14.14 -7.03 5.15
N PRO A 73 14.25 -8.15 4.40
CA PRO A 73 13.74 -8.25 3.02
C PRO A 73 12.21 -8.25 2.94
N GLU A 74 11.51 -8.63 4.01
CA GLU A 74 10.04 -8.69 4.03
C GLU A 74 9.38 -7.30 3.94
N ARG A 75 10.13 -6.22 4.18
CA ARG A 75 9.65 -4.83 4.00
C ARG A 75 9.12 -4.59 2.58
N ARG A 76 9.80 -5.14 1.58
CA ARG A 76 9.38 -5.02 0.17
C ARG A 76 8.03 -5.71 -0.05
N LYS A 77 7.83 -6.89 0.54
CA LYS A 77 6.57 -7.62 0.45
C LYS A 77 5.41 -6.86 1.08
N VAL A 78 5.65 -6.13 2.17
CA VAL A 78 4.63 -5.25 2.77
C VAL A 78 4.28 -4.10 1.81
N LEU A 79 5.26 -3.48 1.16
CA LEU A 79 5.00 -2.46 0.14
C LEU A 79 4.23 -3.01 -1.06
N GLU A 80 4.58 -4.19 -1.56
CA GLU A 80 3.85 -4.86 -2.65
C GLU A 80 2.39 -5.11 -2.27
N MET A 81 2.12 -5.47 -1.02
CA MET A 81 0.75 -5.61 -0.52
C MET A 81 0.02 -4.26 -0.42
N VAL A 82 0.70 -3.18 -0.02
CA VAL A 82 0.15 -1.83 0.00
C VAL A 82 -0.20 -1.37 -1.42
N ALA A 83 0.72 -1.56 -2.38
CA ALA A 83 0.49 -1.26 -3.80
C ALA A 83 -0.71 -2.04 -4.34
N ALA A 84 -0.76 -3.35 -4.07
CA ALA A 84 -1.85 -4.19 -4.53
C ALA A 84 -3.21 -3.79 -3.96
N VAL A 85 -3.27 -3.14 -2.79
CA VAL A 85 -4.54 -2.61 -2.26
C VAL A 85 -4.97 -1.38 -3.06
N SER A 86 -4.05 -0.46 -3.34
CA SER A 86 -4.30 0.79 -4.07
C SER A 86 -4.55 0.61 -5.57
N GLU A 87 -3.89 -0.33 -6.25
CA GLU A 87 -4.11 -0.61 -7.71
C GLU A 87 -5.49 -1.20 -8.05
N SER A 88 -6.42 -1.30 -7.10
CA SER A 88 -7.71 -1.96 -7.33
C SER A 88 -8.60 -1.29 -8.37
N ASP A 89 -8.39 0.01 -8.63
CA ASP A 89 -9.29 0.84 -9.44
C ASP A 89 -8.69 1.32 -10.78
N GLU A 90 -7.65 0.64 -11.31
CA GLU A 90 -6.98 0.91 -12.61
C GLU A 90 -6.34 2.32 -12.76
N GLU A 91 -6.51 3.22 -11.80
CA GLU A 91 -5.87 4.54 -11.73
C GLU A 91 -5.11 4.66 -10.40
N ILE A 92 -3.81 4.97 -10.46
CA ILE A 92 -3.05 5.34 -9.25
C ILE A 92 -3.23 6.83 -9.01
N ASP A 93 -3.91 7.22 -7.93
CA ASP A 93 -4.04 8.63 -7.54
C ASP A 93 -2.75 9.15 -6.86
N LEU A 94 -2.50 10.45 -6.96
CA LEU A 94 -1.41 11.17 -6.27
C LEU A 94 -1.41 10.95 -4.75
N ALA A 95 -2.57 10.66 -4.17
CA ALA A 95 -2.71 10.34 -2.74
C ALA A 95 -2.12 8.98 -2.40
N GLU A 96 -2.31 7.99 -3.27
CA GLU A 96 -1.82 6.61 -3.11
C GLU A 96 -0.32 6.52 -3.31
N ASP A 97 0.19 7.16 -4.36
CA ASP A 97 1.63 7.27 -4.61
C ASP A 97 2.35 7.87 -3.40
N ARG A 98 1.82 8.98 -2.87
CA ARG A 98 2.35 9.62 -1.67
C ARG A 98 2.28 8.72 -0.44
N TYR A 99 1.21 7.94 -0.30
CA TYR A 99 1.08 6.99 0.80
C TYR A 99 2.16 5.90 0.70
N LEU A 100 2.35 5.32 -0.48
CA LEU A 100 3.30 4.24 -0.71
C LEU A 100 4.75 4.70 -0.49
N ARG A 101 5.11 5.88 -1.01
CA ARG A 101 6.42 6.52 -0.74
C ARG A 101 6.64 6.72 0.76
N LYS A 102 5.64 7.25 1.48
CA LYS A 102 5.74 7.49 2.92
C LYS A 102 5.93 6.21 3.73
N VAL A 103 5.28 5.11 3.32
CA VAL A 103 5.49 3.79 3.93
C VAL A 103 6.91 3.30 3.66
N GLY A 104 7.39 3.38 2.42
CA GLY A 104 8.72 2.91 2.03
C GLY A 104 9.85 3.66 2.73
N GLU A 105 9.74 4.99 2.80
CA GLU A 105 10.67 5.85 3.54
C GLU A 105 10.65 5.53 5.04
N ALA A 106 9.47 5.36 5.64
CA ALA A 106 9.35 5.06 7.07
C ALA A 106 9.93 3.68 7.44
N MET A 107 9.89 2.72 6.51
CA MET A 107 10.54 1.41 6.65
C MET A 107 12.05 1.45 6.38
N GLY A 108 12.60 2.59 5.95
CA GLY A 108 14.02 2.76 5.62
C GLY A 108 14.44 2.10 4.30
N LEU A 109 13.52 1.98 3.34
CA LEU A 109 13.83 1.53 1.99
C LEU A 109 14.29 2.73 1.14
N ALA A 110 15.30 2.50 0.30
CA ALA A 110 15.69 3.49 -0.70
C ALA A 110 14.64 3.52 -1.82
N ASP A 111 14.36 4.70 -2.38
CA ASP A 111 13.37 4.92 -3.45
C ASP A 111 13.50 3.91 -4.61
N LYS A 112 14.74 3.62 -5.02
CA LYS A 112 15.06 2.60 -6.05
C LYS A 112 14.54 1.19 -5.75
N GLN A 113 14.26 0.85 -4.50
CA GLN A 113 13.80 -0.48 -4.09
C GLN A 113 12.29 -0.66 -4.19
N PHE A 114 11.54 0.40 -4.48
CA PHE A 114 10.09 0.34 -4.65
C PHE A 114 9.60 1.26 -5.78
N ARG A 115 10.52 1.77 -6.60
CA ARG A 115 10.23 2.66 -7.73
C ARG A 115 9.31 2.01 -8.77
N ASP A 116 9.33 0.68 -8.85
CA ASP A 116 8.45 -0.12 -9.70
C ASP A 116 7.00 -0.21 -9.20
N LEU A 117 6.74 0.24 -7.97
CA LEU A 117 5.43 0.21 -7.31
C LEU A 117 4.79 1.60 -7.16
N VAL A 118 5.48 2.65 -7.62
CA VAL A 118 5.06 4.06 -7.53
C VAL A 118 5.00 4.66 -8.93
N VAL A 119 4.15 5.67 -9.13
CA VAL A 119 4.14 6.42 -10.40
C VAL A 119 5.30 7.41 -10.35
N ASP A 120 6.31 7.18 -11.20
CA ASP A 120 7.39 8.14 -11.39
C ASP A 120 6.98 9.15 -12.48
N PHE A 121 6.67 10.38 -12.08
CA PHE A 121 6.33 11.47 -13.02
C PHE A 121 7.45 11.75 -14.04
N GLN A 122 8.69 11.33 -13.76
CA GLN A 122 9.79 11.47 -14.72
C GLN A 122 9.69 10.49 -15.91
N GLU A 123 8.97 9.36 -15.79
CA GLU A 123 8.73 8.43 -16.91
C GLU A 123 7.44 8.77 -17.70
N LEU A 124 6.55 9.62 -17.16
CA LEU A 124 5.37 10.12 -17.87
C LEU A 124 5.72 11.18 -18.93
N ASP A 125 6.74 12.00 -18.68
CA ASP A 125 7.25 12.97 -19.67
C ASP A 125 7.84 12.25 -20.91
N ASP A 126 8.42 11.06 -20.73
CA ASP A 126 8.93 10.23 -21.84
C ASP A 126 7.78 9.57 -22.64
N LEU A 127 6.64 9.29 -22.00
CA LEU A 127 5.46 8.70 -22.65
C LEU A 127 4.67 9.73 -23.48
N GLU A 128 4.59 10.99 -23.03
CA GLU A 128 4.02 12.10 -23.82
C GLU A 128 4.82 12.37 -25.10
N GLY A 129 6.15 12.27 -25.04
CA GLY A 129 7.01 12.37 -26.22
C GLY A 129 6.74 11.29 -27.27
N ILE A 130 6.53 10.04 -26.84
CA ILE A 130 6.23 8.91 -27.73
C ILE A 130 4.81 9.01 -28.31
N LEU A 131 3.83 9.49 -27.53
CA LEU A 131 2.45 9.69 -27.99
C LEU A 131 2.33 10.85 -28.99
N SER A 132 3.08 11.95 -28.81
CA SER A 132 3.14 13.06 -29.78
C SER A 132 3.83 12.63 -31.09
N GLU A 133 4.92 11.86 -31.04
CA GLU A 133 5.56 11.31 -32.25
C GLU A 133 4.69 10.29 -33.00
N THR A 134 3.85 9.53 -32.29
CA THR A 134 3.03 8.46 -32.90
C THR A 134 1.67 8.94 -33.37
N LEU A 135 1.07 9.95 -32.72
CA LEU A 135 -0.27 10.48 -33.04
C LEU A 135 -0.24 11.83 -33.79
N GLY A 136 0.92 12.48 -33.91
CA GLY A 136 1.09 13.69 -34.73
C GLY A 136 0.26 14.89 -34.26
N ILE A 137 0.14 15.07 -32.95
CA ILE A 137 -0.36 16.29 -32.31
C ILE A 137 0.77 16.92 -31.49
#